data_AF-A0A959DC39-F1
#
_entry.id   AF-A0A959DC39-F1
#
_cell.length_a   1.000
_cell.length_b   1.000
_cell.length_c   1.000
_cell.angle_alpha   90.00
_cell.angle_beta   90.00
_cell.angle_gamma   90.00
#
_symmetry.space_group_name_H-M   'P 1'
#
loop_
_entity.id
_entity.type
_entity.pdbx_description
1 polymer ?
#
loop_
_entity_poly.entity_id
_entity_poly.type
_entity_poly.pdbx_seq_one_letter_code
_entity_poly.pdbx_strand_id
1 'polypeptide(L)'
;MLTVASFVLMPVIAVVAGVRIYMYFKDHNPPHFHGKYSGEKESFDLKGNTLKGNIGNKKRKKVRKWAQSNEKFLKEQWDKHNPK
;
A
#
# COMPACT_ATOMS: atom_id res chain seq x y z
N MET A 1 -9.73 5.29 29.33
CA MET A 1 -9.17 4.05 28.75
C MET A 1 -8.93 4.29 27.28
N LEU A 2 -7.68 4.56 26.90
CA LEU A 2 -7.30 4.62 25.48
C LEU A 2 -7.37 3.20 24.94
N THR A 3 -8.35 2.93 24.09
CA THR A 3 -8.40 1.69 23.32
C THR A 3 -7.10 1.60 22.52
N VAL A 4 -6.36 0.51 22.73
CA VAL A 4 -5.22 0.11 21.91
C VAL A 4 -5.79 -0.37 20.57
N ALA A 5 -6.44 0.54 19.85
CA ALA A 5 -7.15 0.26 18.63
C ALA A 5 -6.13 0.04 17.51
N SER A 6 -6.12 -1.19 17.00
CA SER A 6 -5.72 -1.49 15.62
C SER A 6 -4.22 -1.43 15.28
N PHE A 7 -3.32 -1.77 16.21
CA PHE A 7 -1.98 -2.29 15.85
C PHE A 7 -2.03 -3.70 15.20
N VAL A 8 -3.17 -4.07 14.62
CA VAL A 8 -3.32 -5.23 13.76
C VAL A 8 -2.69 -4.88 12.41
N LEU A 9 -1.41 -5.22 12.28
CA LEU A 9 -0.77 -5.71 11.05
C LEU A 9 -0.87 -4.83 9.80
N MET A 10 -0.21 -3.67 9.84
CA MET A 10 0.09 -2.86 8.66
C MET A 10 1.61 -2.71 8.50
N PRO A 11 2.36 -3.78 8.16
CA PRO A 11 3.79 -3.64 7.95
C PRO A 11 4.07 -2.69 6.80
N VAL A 12 5.10 -1.87 6.99
CA VAL A 12 5.71 -1.16 5.87
C VAL A 12 6.53 -2.19 5.09
N ILE A 13 6.12 -2.46 3.85
CA ILE A 13 6.81 -3.41 2.98
C ILE A 13 7.88 -2.75 2.11
N ALA A 14 7.80 -1.41 1.93
CA ALA A 14 8.77 -0.62 1.20
C ALA A 14 8.66 0.87 1.52
N VAL A 15 9.71 1.64 1.20
CA VAL A 15 9.68 3.10 1.17
C VAL A 15 10.13 3.59 -0.20
N VAL A 16 9.27 4.35 -0.89
CA VAL A 16 9.50 4.79 -2.27
C VAL A 16 9.45 6.30 -2.34
N ALA A 17 10.59 6.95 -2.59
CA ALA A 17 10.69 8.41 -2.66
C ALA A 17 10.04 9.12 -1.44
N GLY A 18 10.20 8.53 -0.24
CA GLY A 18 9.63 9.02 1.02
C GLY A 18 8.18 8.62 1.28
N VAL A 19 7.51 7.93 0.34
CA VAL A 19 6.18 7.34 0.55
C VAL A 19 6.35 6.00 1.24
N ARG A 20 5.71 5.81 2.40
CA ARG A 20 5.68 4.50 3.07
C ARG A 20 4.60 3.64 2.42
N ILE A 21 4.98 2.45 1.97
CA ILE A 21 4.09 1.48 1.32
C ILE A 21 3.69 0.42 2.34
N TYR A 22 2.38 0.26 2.51
CA TYR A 22 1.77 -0.66 3.45
C TYR A 22 0.97 -1.72 2.70
N MET A 23 1.02 -2.95 3.23
CA MET A 23 0.10 -4.03 2.84
C MET A 23 -0.68 -4.44 4.08
N TYR A 24 -2.01 -4.40 4.01
CA TYR A 24 -2.85 -4.70 5.17
C TYR A 24 -3.18 -6.19 5.17
N PHE A 25 -3.26 -6.79 6.36
CA PHE A 25 -3.59 -8.21 6.51
C PHE A 25 -5.11 -8.36 6.64
N LYS A 26 -5.66 -9.43 6.04
CA LYS A 26 -7.11 -9.64 5.92
C LYS A 26 -7.85 -8.45 5.28
N ASP A 27 -7.20 -7.76 4.35
CA ASP A 27 -7.84 -6.69 3.59
C ASP A 27 -8.80 -7.28 2.53
N HIS A 28 -9.65 -6.42 1.98
CA HIS A 28 -10.69 -6.81 1.03
C HIS A 28 -10.17 -6.84 -0.41
N ASN A 29 -10.78 -7.70 -1.23
CA ASN A 29 -10.55 -7.69 -2.67
C ASN A 29 -11.12 -6.41 -3.33
N PRO A 30 -10.53 -5.94 -4.44
CA PRO A 30 -9.37 -6.53 -5.14
C PRO A 30 -8.03 -6.29 -4.41
N PRO A 31 -6.99 -7.08 -4.70
CA PRO A 31 -5.65 -6.89 -4.13
C PRO A 31 -5.12 -5.47 -4.33
N HIS A 32 -4.74 -4.83 -3.23
CA HIS A 32 -4.28 -3.44 -3.26
C HIS A 32 -3.27 -3.15 -2.13
N PHE A 33 -2.48 -2.10 -2.30
CA PHE A 33 -1.57 -1.58 -1.29
C PHE A 33 -1.84 -0.11 -1.00
N HIS A 34 -1.32 0.39 0.12
CA HIS A 34 -1.56 1.77 0.57
C HIS A 34 -0.25 2.56 0.64
N GLY A 35 -0.21 3.73 0.03
CA GLY A 35 0.87 4.71 0.18
C GLY A 35 0.49 5.80 1.18
N LYS A 36 1.38 6.13 2.12
CA LYS A 36 1.22 7.30 2.98
C LYS A 36 2.39 8.26 2.84
N TYR A 37 2.09 9.56 2.73
CA TYR A 37 3.07 10.62 2.62
C TYR A 37 2.53 11.93 3.20
N SER A 38 3.26 12.57 4.12
CA SER A 38 2.93 13.90 4.65
C SER A 38 1.48 14.04 5.18
N GLY A 39 0.98 13.03 5.89
CA GLY A 39 -0.40 13.00 6.40
C GLY A 39 -1.44 12.49 5.39
N GLU A 40 -1.11 12.49 4.11
CA GLU A 40 -1.98 12.01 3.04
C GLU A 40 -1.87 10.50 2.82
N LYS A 41 -2.93 9.92 2.26
CA LYS A 41 -3.04 8.49 1.94
C LYS A 41 -3.63 8.26 0.56
N GLU A 42 -3.15 7.22 -0.11
CA GLU A 42 -3.68 6.75 -1.39
C GLU A 42 -3.58 5.23 -1.48
N SER A 43 -4.64 4.57 -1.92
CA SER A 43 -4.65 3.13 -2.22
C SER A 43 -4.46 2.88 -3.71
N PHE A 44 -3.73 1.81 -4.02
CA PHE A 44 -3.31 1.45 -5.35
C PHE A 44 -3.59 -0.02 -5.62
N ASP A 45 -4.01 -0.35 -6.85
CA ASP A 45 -3.91 -1.74 -7.30
C ASP A 45 -2.44 -2.18 -7.36
N LEU A 46 -2.18 -3.47 -7.58
CA LEU A 46 -0.81 -4.00 -7.62
C LEU A 46 0.03 -3.48 -8.81
N LYS A 47 -0.60 -2.79 -9.77
CA LYS A 47 0.06 -2.12 -10.91
C LYS A 47 0.33 -0.63 -10.65
N GLY A 48 -0.08 -0.11 -9.50
CA GLY A 48 0.09 1.29 -9.11
C GLY A 48 -0.94 2.24 -9.74
N ASN A 49 -2.09 1.74 -10.22
CA ASN A 49 -3.23 2.59 -10.54
C ASN A 49 -3.94 3.00 -9.25
N THR A 50 -4.32 4.28 -9.17
CA THR A 50 -5.06 4.82 -8.03
C THR A 50 -6.43 4.18 -7.93
N LEU A 51 -6.76 3.65 -6.75
CA LEU A 51 -8.12 3.22 -6.40
C LEU A 51 -8.84 4.33 -5.63
N LYS A 52 -8.17 4.94 -4.64
CA LYS A 52 -8.75 6.02 -3.82
C LYS A 52 -7.68 6.87 -3.17
N GLY A 53 -7.96 8.16 -2.97
CA GLY A 53 -7.09 9.07 -2.22
C GLY A 53 -6.09 9.81 -3.10
N ASN A 54 -5.16 10.53 -2.46
CA ASN A 54 -4.24 11.42 -3.15
C ASN A 54 -2.98 11.72 -2.31
N ILE A 55 -1.82 11.24 -2.74
CA ILE A 55 -0.50 11.61 -2.14
C ILE A 55 0.27 12.64 -2.98
N GLY A 56 -0.39 13.26 -3.96
CA GLY A 56 0.17 14.22 -4.90
C GLY A 56 0.79 13.58 -6.14
N ASN A 57 0.58 14.21 -7.29
CA ASN A 57 0.94 13.67 -8.62
C ASN A 57 2.41 13.26 -8.76
N LYS A 58 3.35 14.02 -8.20
CA LYS A 58 4.79 13.72 -8.27
C LYS A 58 5.11 12.41 -7.54
N LYS A 59 4.55 12.20 -6.34
CA LYS A 59 4.77 11.00 -5.52
C LYS A 59 4.03 9.80 -6.10
N ARG A 60 2.77 9.97 -6.51
CA ARG A 60 1.99 8.96 -7.24
C ARG A 60 2.75 8.38 -8.42
N LYS A 61 3.33 9.23 -9.29
CA LYS A 61 4.11 8.78 -10.45
C LYS A 61 5.31 7.90 -10.05
N LYS A 62 5.99 8.23 -8.95
CA LYS A 62 7.12 7.44 -8.43
C LYS A 62 6.66 6.10 -7.87
N VAL A 63 5.58 6.08 -7.10
CA VAL A 63 4.97 4.86 -6.56
C VAL A 63 4.48 3.95 -7.68
N ARG A 64 3.78 4.50 -8.68
CA ARG A 64 3.31 3.73 -9.85
C ARG A 64 4.46 3.05 -10.59
N LYS A 65 5.51 3.80 -10.93
CA LYS A 65 6.68 3.24 -11.63
C LYS A 65 7.33 2.12 -10.80
N TRP A 66 7.45 2.31 -9.49
CA TRP A 66 7.97 1.28 -8.60
C TRP A 66 7.05 0.04 -8.57
N ALA A 67 5.73 0.21 -8.44
CA ALA A 67 4.78 -0.89 -8.41
C ALA A 67 4.82 -1.74 -9.69
N GLN A 68 4.90 -1.09 -10.86
CA GLN A 68 5.03 -1.78 -12.15
C GLN A 68 6.30 -2.66 -12.22
N SER A 69 7.41 -2.24 -11.63
CA SER A 69 8.64 -3.05 -11.57
C SER A 69 8.64 -4.09 -10.44
N ASN A 70 7.67 -4.04 -9.53
CA ASN A 70 7.59 -4.89 -8.32
C ASN A 70 6.25 -5.63 -8.20
N GLU A 71 5.50 -5.77 -9.30
CA GLU A 71 4.16 -6.38 -9.30
C GLU A 71 4.19 -7.80 -8.71
N LYS A 72 5.20 -8.61 -9.06
CA LYS A 72 5.40 -9.95 -8.51
C LYS A 72 5.58 -9.93 -6.99
N PHE A 73 6.46 -9.07 -6.49
CA PHE A 73 6.69 -8.91 -5.05
C PHE A 73 5.42 -8.47 -4.33
N LEU A 74 4.68 -7.50 -4.87
CA LEU A 74 3.42 -7.03 -4.30
C LEU A 74 2.37 -8.15 -4.24
N LYS A 75 2.29 -8.97 -5.29
CA LYS A 75 1.41 -10.14 -5.32
C LYS A 75 1.80 -11.19 -4.27
N GLU A 76 3.09 -11.49 -4.14
CA GLU A 76 3.58 -12.44 -3.12
C GLU A 76 3.31 -11.94 -1.70
N GLN A 77 3.50 -10.65 -1.43
CA GLN A 77 3.15 -10.04 -0.14
C GLN A 77 1.64 -10.12 0.13
N TRP A 78 0.82 -9.85 -0.89
CA TRP A 78 -0.63 -9.99 -0.76
C TRP A 78 -1.02 -11.43 -0.45
N ASP A 79 -0.58 -12.40 -1.24
CA ASP A 79 -0.94 -13.82 -1.10
C ASP A 79 -0.49 -14.39 0.26
N LYS A 80 0.67 -13.98 0.77
CA LYS A 80 1.19 -14.40 2.09
C LYS A 80 0.29 -13.94 3.25
N HIS A 81 -0.33 -12.77 3.12
CA HIS A 81 -1.05 -12.11 4.20
C HIS A 81 -2.58 -12.10 4.05
N ASN A 82 -3.05 -12.45 2.84
CA ASN A 82 -4.46 -12.56 2.47
C ASN A 82 -4.69 -13.88 1.71
N PRO A 83 -4.40 -15.04 2.34
CA PRO A 83 -4.69 -16.33 1.74
C PRO A 83 -6.20 -16.48 1.52
N LYS A 84 -6.57 -17.23 0.47
CA LYS A 84 -7.97 -17.57 0.18
C LYS A 84 -8.58 -18.47 1.25
#